data_AF-A0A1F3N5V6-F1
#
_entry.id   AF-A0A1F3N5V6-F1
#
_cell.length_a   1.000
_cell.length_b   1.000
_cell.length_c   1.000
_cell.angle_alpha   90.00
_cell.angle_beta   90.00
_cell.angle_gamma   90.00
#
_symmetry.space_group_name_H-M   'P 1'
#
loop_
_entity.id
_entity.type
_entity.pdbx_description
1 polymer ?
#
loop_
_entity_poly.entity_id
_entity_poly.type
_entity_poly.pdbx_seq_one_letter_code
_entity_poly.pdbx_strand_id
1 'polypeptide(L)'
;MCNGANLAFTRASFLKNSENLHFELVSGDDVFLLHGIKKERGKILWLESEDASVSTRSAPTLRSFLRQRARWISKARGYNDRDTKLLAIVTFVTILFQLSLLVAGVFHPVFLLVFAAGFILKSIPDFLILHNRTRQYEKKNLMRFFLPGQIIYPFYVISVLICYLFTKSSYSQSANR
;
A
#
# COMPACT_ATOMS: atom_id res chain seq x y z
N MET A 1 1.07 -7.45 -1.38
CA MET A 1 2.40 -6.82 -1.32
C MET A 1 3.34 -7.79 -0.64
N CYS A 2 4.48 -8.07 -1.25
CA CYS A 2 5.56 -8.77 -0.56
C CYS A 2 6.25 -7.78 0.38
N ASN A 3 6.53 -8.20 1.60
CA ASN A 3 7.45 -7.52 2.49
C ASN A 3 8.59 -8.50 2.81
N GLY A 4 9.83 -8.02 2.86
CA GLY A 4 11.00 -8.85 3.17
C GLY A 4 10.97 -9.46 4.58
N ALA A 5 9.93 -9.21 5.37
CA ALA A 5 9.74 -9.80 6.69
C ALA A 5 9.27 -11.26 6.65
N ASN A 6 8.54 -11.68 5.60
CA ASN A 6 8.07 -13.05 5.46
C ASN A 6 8.16 -13.54 4.00
N LEU A 7 9.38 -13.56 3.47
CA LEU A 7 9.68 -13.95 2.09
C LEU A 7 10.71 -15.07 2.08
N ALA A 8 10.41 -16.15 1.35
CA ALA A 8 11.35 -17.21 1.04
C ALA A 8 11.50 -17.34 -0.49
N PHE A 9 12.73 -17.58 -0.95
CA PHE A 9 13.04 -17.81 -2.35
C PHE A 9 14.21 -18.78 -2.49
N THR A 10 14.31 -19.46 -3.62
CA THR A 10 15.45 -20.34 -3.89
C THR A 10 16.66 -19.54 -4.33
N ARG A 11 17.87 -20.04 -4.03
CA ARG A 11 19.12 -19.44 -4.50
C ARG A 11 19.14 -19.30 -6.04
N ALA A 12 18.60 -20.28 -6.77
CA ALA A 12 18.52 -20.24 -8.22
C ALA A 12 17.64 -19.08 -8.72
N SER A 13 16.46 -18.90 -8.11
CA SER A 13 15.56 -17.77 -8.45
C SER A 13 16.22 -16.42 -8.19
N PHE A 14 16.97 -16.30 -7.09
CA PHE A 14 17.73 -15.09 -6.77
C PHE A 14 18.83 -14.80 -7.79
N LEU A 15 19.73 -15.75 -8.06
CA LEU A 15 20.84 -15.54 -8.99
C LEU A 15 20.37 -15.19 -10.41
N LYS A 16 19.23 -15.74 -10.83
CA LYS A 16 18.66 -15.44 -12.15
C LYS A 16 18.09 -14.03 -12.25
N ASN A 17 17.61 -13.48 -11.14
CA ASN A 17 16.90 -12.20 -11.11
C ASN A 17 17.65 -11.09 -10.37
N SER A 18 18.86 -11.36 -9.86
CA SER A 18 19.66 -10.41 -9.10
C SER A 18 20.10 -9.20 -9.93
N GLU A 19 20.22 -9.35 -11.24
CA GLU A 19 20.52 -8.24 -12.17
C GLU A 19 19.35 -7.25 -12.32
N ASN A 20 18.12 -7.68 -12.00
CA ASN A 20 16.94 -6.80 -12.00
C ASN A 20 16.77 -6.03 -10.68
N LEU A 21 17.71 -6.19 -9.74
CA LEU A 21 17.71 -5.45 -8.48
C LEU A 21 18.28 -4.04 -8.70
N HIS A 22 17.56 -3.06 -8.19
CA HIS A 22 17.92 -1.65 -8.27
C HIS A 22 18.69 -1.25 -7.02
N PHE A 23 19.97 -1.61 -6.92
CA PHE A 23 20.83 -1.30 -5.77
C PHE A 23 21.03 0.21 -5.53
N GLU A 24 20.77 1.04 -6.56
CA GLU A 24 20.73 2.50 -6.45
C GLU A 24 19.56 2.99 -5.58
N LEU A 25 18.54 2.15 -5.37
CA LEU A 25 17.46 2.43 -4.44
C LEU A 25 17.82 1.90 -3.05
N VAL A 26 17.71 2.76 -2.05
CA VAL A 26 18.08 2.49 -0.64
C VAL A 26 17.37 1.26 -0.03
N SER A 27 16.35 0.69 -0.70
CA SER A 27 15.63 -0.52 -0.28
C SER A 27 14.57 -0.89 -1.35
N GLY A 28 13.98 -2.09 -1.30
CA GLY A 28 12.88 -2.54 -2.18
C GLY A 28 13.16 -3.84 -2.92
N ASP A 29 14.30 -4.45 -2.62
CA ASP A 29 14.82 -5.67 -3.25
C ASP A 29 13.83 -6.82 -3.24
N ASP A 30 13.01 -6.93 -2.19
CA ASP A 30 11.93 -7.90 -2.07
C ASP A 30 10.88 -7.79 -3.19
N VAL A 31 10.42 -6.56 -3.46
CA VAL A 31 9.42 -6.29 -4.50
C VAL A 31 10.06 -6.36 -5.90
N PHE A 32 11.30 -5.89 -6.06
CA PHE A 32 12.00 -5.99 -7.35
C PHE A 32 12.30 -7.43 -7.74
N LEU A 33 12.78 -8.25 -6.78
CA LEU A 33 12.96 -9.68 -6.99
C LEU A 33 11.65 -10.36 -7.38
N LEU A 34 10.55 -10.04 -6.67
CA LEU A 34 9.23 -10.58 -7.00
C LEU A 34 8.78 -10.19 -8.42
N HIS A 35 8.96 -8.93 -8.81
CA HIS A 35 8.62 -8.47 -10.16
C HIS A 35 9.49 -9.14 -11.24
N GLY A 36 10.78 -9.37 -10.97
CA GLY A 36 11.66 -10.13 -11.85
C GLY A 36 11.13 -11.55 -12.06
N ILE A 37 10.87 -12.28 -10.97
CA ILE A 37 10.31 -13.64 -11.02
C ILE A 37 8.95 -13.65 -11.75
N LYS A 38 8.07 -12.67 -11.48
CA LYS A 38 6.77 -12.55 -12.16
C LYS A 38 6.94 -12.30 -13.67
N LYS A 39 7.88 -11.45 -14.07
CA LYS A 39 8.18 -11.14 -15.49
C LYS A 39 8.62 -12.38 -16.27
N GLU A 40 9.37 -13.27 -15.61
CA GLU A 40 9.79 -14.56 -16.17
C GLU A 40 8.72 -15.66 -16.05
N ARG A 41 7.51 -15.34 -15.59
CA ARG A 41 6.43 -16.30 -15.29
C ARG A 41 6.86 -17.40 -14.31
N GLY A 42 7.77 -17.06 -13.39
CA GLY A 42 8.18 -17.95 -12.31
C GLY A 42 7.03 -18.26 -11.34
N LYS A 43 7.13 -19.40 -10.64
CA LYS A 43 6.11 -19.84 -9.69
C LYS A 43 6.18 -19.00 -8.42
N ILE A 44 5.13 -18.22 -8.16
CA ILE A 44 4.95 -17.44 -6.94
C ILE A 44 3.76 -18.04 -6.20
N LEU A 45 3.98 -18.45 -4.95
CA LEU A 45 2.95 -19.02 -4.09
C LEU A 45 2.79 -18.20 -2.82
N TRP A 46 1.55 -18.09 -2.37
CA TRP A 46 1.22 -17.56 -1.05
C TRP A 46 1.07 -18.75 -0.10
N LEU A 47 1.93 -18.83 0.93
CA LEU A 47 1.83 -19.85 1.96
C LEU A 47 0.99 -19.30 3.13
N GLU A 48 -0.24 -19.75 3.21
CA GLU A 48 -1.16 -19.38 4.29
C GLU A 48 -1.10 -20.44 5.40
N SER A 49 -0.20 -20.24 6.38
CA SER A 49 -0.05 -21.11 7.56
C SER A 49 0.28 -20.29 8.80
N GLU A 50 -0.30 -20.65 9.94
CA GLU A 50 0.03 -20.07 11.25
C GLU A 50 1.48 -20.35 11.64
N ASP A 51 2.00 -21.53 11.30
CA ASP A 51 3.40 -21.91 11.55
C ASP A 51 4.40 -21.07 10.73
N ALA A 52 3.94 -20.52 9.60
CA ALA A 52 4.71 -19.61 8.76
C ALA A 52 4.48 -18.13 9.11
N SER A 53 3.76 -17.83 10.19
CA SER A 53 3.50 -16.45 10.61
C SER A 53 4.70 -15.87 11.36
N VAL A 54 5.01 -14.59 11.10
CA VAL A 54 6.12 -13.89 11.73
C VAL A 54 5.64 -12.60 12.36
N SER A 55 6.10 -12.33 13.59
CA SER A 55 5.80 -11.09 14.30
C SER A 55 6.80 -10.01 13.96
N THR A 56 6.31 -8.83 13.56
CA THR A 56 7.16 -7.66 13.28
C THR A 56 6.82 -6.53 14.25
N ARG A 57 7.84 -5.75 14.62
CA ARG A 57 7.64 -4.59 15.49
C ARG A 57 6.94 -3.47 14.72
N SER A 58 5.92 -2.88 15.32
CA SER A 58 5.31 -1.66 14.80
C SER A 58 6.27 -0.47 14.91
N ALA A 59 6.10 0.51 14.03
CA ALA A 59 6.83 1.77 14.13
C ALA A 59 6.54 2.46 15.48
N PRO A 60 7.55 2.95 16.22
CA PRO A 60 7.39 3.43 17.60
C PRO A 60 6.66 4.78 17.69
N THR A 61 6.61 5.56 16.60
CA THR A 61 5.98 6.89 16.57
C THR A 61 5.24 7.13 15.25
N LEU A 62 4.23 8.00 15.25
CA LEU A 62 3.50 8.40 14.04
C LEU A 62 4.44 9.01 12.99
N ARG A 63 5.44 9.80 13.39
CA ARG A 63 6.45 10.36 12.49
C ARG A 63 7.28 9.28 11.82
N SER A 64 7.72 8.26 12.57
CA SER A 64 8.47 7.12 12.02
C SER A 64 7.62 6.28 11.06
N PHE A 65 6.34 6.10 11.39
CA PHE A 65 5.36 5.41 10.55
C PHE A 65 5.14 6.14 9.21
N LEU A 66 4.87 7.44 9.24
CA LEU A 66 4.69 8.25 8.02
C LEU A 66 5.95 8.28 7.16
N ARG A 67 7.14 8.42 7.75
CA ARG A 67 8.42 8.32 7.02
C ARG A 67 8.62 6.95 6.38
N GLN A 68 8.26 5.86 7.06
CA GLN A 68 8.33 4.52 6.49
C GLN A 68 7.43 4.39 5.25
N ARG A 69 6.20 4.93 5.31
CA ARG A 69 5.24 4.88 4.20
C ARG A 69 5.64 5.81 3.05
N ALA A 70 6.18 6.99 3.33
CA ALA A 70 6.75 7.89 2.34
C ALA A 70 7.91 7.22 1.57
N ARG A 71 8.77 6.45 2.26
CA ARG A 71 9.80 5.61 1.62
C ARG A 71 9.24 4.51 0.73
N TRP A 72 8.03 4.01 0.98
CA TRP A 72 7.41 3.01 0.12
C TRP A 72 6.87 3.65 -1.17
N ILE A 73 6.28 4.85 -1.05
CA ILE A 73 5.83 5.63 -2.22
C ILE A 73 7.00 6.06 -3.10
N SER A 74 8.14 6.47 -2.51
CA SER A 74 9.31 6.89 -3.29
C SER A 74 9.84 5.78 -4.21
N LYS A 75 9.66 4.52 -3.84
CA LYS A 75 10.04 3.34 -4.63
C LYS A 75 9.02 2.97 -5.71
N ALA A 76 7.77 3.42 -5.57
CA ALA A 76 6.71 3.07 -6.51
C ALA A 76 7.01 3.52 -7.95
N ARG A 77 7.89 4.52 -8.14
CA ARG A 77 8.38 4.93 -9.47
C ARG A 77 9.14 3.83 -10.21
N GLY A 78 9.83 2.94 -9.49
CA GLY A 78 10.55 1.80 -10.08
C GLY A 78 9.65 0.58 -10.34
N TYR A 79 8.41 0.58 -9.85
CA TYR A 79 7.51 -0.55 -10.06
C TYR A 79 7.01 -0.54 -11.50
N ASN A 80 7.31 -1.59 -12.26
CA ASN A 80 6.82 -1.73 -13.63
C ASN A 80 5.62 -2.68 -13.77
N ASP A 81 5.15 -3.25 -12.65
CA ASP A 81 4.02 -4.16 -12.64
C ASP A 81 2.69 -3.45 -12.94
N ARG A 82 1.94 -3.97 -13.93
CA ARG A 82 0.69 -3.37 -14.41
C ARG A 82 -0.41 -3.41 -13.35
N ASP A 83 -0.55 -4.53 -12.64
CA ASP A 83 -1.60 -4.73 -11.65
C ASP A 83 -1.41 -3.78 -10.46
N THR A 84 -0.16 -3.64 -10.01
CA THR A 84 0.21 -2.71 -8.93
C THR A 84 -0.09 -1.25 -9.31
N LYS A 85 0.23 -0.84 -10.54
CA LYS A 85 -0.08 0.52 -11.04
C LYS A 85 -1.59 0.75 -11.14
N LEU A 86 -2.32 -0.21 -11.70
CA LEU A 86 -3.77 -0.11 -11.86
C LEU A 86 -4.46 0.03 -10.50
N LEU A 87 -4.11 -0.82 -9.53
CA LEU A 87 -4.66 -0.76 -8.19
C LEU A 87 -4.37 0.59 -7.51
N ALA A 88 -3.16 1.12 -7.67
CA ALA A 88 -2.81 2.43 -7.14
C ALA A 88 -3.64 3.57 -7.77
N ILE A 89 -3.82 3.55 -9.09
CA ILE A 89 -4.62 4.55 -9.82
C ILE A 89 -6.09 4.46 -9.39
N VAL A 90 -6.67 3.26 -9.39
CA VAL A 90 -8.07 3.04 -8.99
C VAL A 90 -8.30 3.53 -7.56
N THR A 91 -7.39 3.21 -6.64
CA THR A 91 -7.48 3.66 -5.24
C THR A 91 -7.44 5.19 -5.14
N PHE A 92 -6.50 5.83 -5.85
CA PHE A 92 -6.33 7.27 -5.84
C PHE A 92 -7.53 8.01 -6.44
N VAL A 93 -8.01 7.57 -7.61
CA VAL A 93 -9.19 8.15 -8.26
C VAL A 93 -10.42 7.98 -7.39
N THR A 94 -10.60 6.84 -6.74
CA THR A 94 -11.71 6.59 -5.81
C THR A 94 -11.69 7.59 -4.65
N ILE A 95 -10.52 7.83 -4.04
CA ILE A 95 -10.37 8.83 -2.97
C ILE A 95 -10.72 10.23 -3.47
N LEU A 96 -10.17 10.65 -4.62
CA LEU A 96 -10.44 11.97 -5.19
C LEU A 96 -11.92 12.16 -5.52
N PHE A 97 -12.56 11.14 -6.09
CA PHE A 97 -13.99 11.15 -6.42
C PHE A 97 -14.85 11.24 -5.16
N GLN A 98 -14.52 10.51 -4.10
CA GLN A 98 -15.23 10.62 -2.83
C GLN A 98 -15.09 12.00 -2.19
N LEU A 99 -13.88 12.58 -2.21
CA LEU A 99 -13.64 13.92 -1.70
C LEU A 99 -14.35 15.00 -2.53
N SER A 100 -14.36 14.87 -3.86
CA SER A 100 -15.05 15.84 -4.72
C SER A 100 -16.56 15.81 -4.53
N LEU A 101 -17.16 14.62 -4.38
CA LEU A 101 -18.58 14.48 -4.06
C LEU A 101 -18.93 15.07 -2.69
N LEU A 102 -18.04 14.91 -1.70
CA LEU A 102 -18.25 15.49 -0.37
C LEU A 102 -18.26 17.03 -0.43
N VAL A 103 -17.32 17.63 -1.18
CA VAL A 103 -17.26 19.09 -1.40
C VAL A 103 -18.48 19.57 -2.19
N ALA A 104 -18.87 18.87 -3.26
CA ALA A 104 -20.05 19.19 -4.06
C ALA A 104 -21.35 19.09 -3.23
N GLY A 105 -21.40 18.17 -2.27
CA GLY A 105 -22.51 17.97 -1.34
C GLY A 105 -22.79 19.16 -0.44
N VAL A 106 -21.80 20.03 -0.19
CA VAL A 106 -21.99 21.29 0.54
C VAL A 106 -22.86 22.26 -0.25
N PHE A 107 -22.74 22.26 -1.59
CA PHE A 107 -23.49 23.15 -2.47
C PHE A 107 -24.82 22.53 -2.93
N HIS A 108 -24.88 21.21 -3.10
CA HIS A 108 -26.08 20.52 -3.55
C HIS A 108 -26.26 19.17 -2.84
N PRO A 109 -27.27 19.01 -1.97
CA PRO A 109 -27.45 17.82 -1.14
C PRO A 109 -27.59 16.50 -1.90
N VAL A 110 -28.02 16.53 -3.16
CA VAL A 110 -28.10 15.34 -4.03
C VAL A 110 -26.74 14.64 -4.14
N PHE A 111 -25.62 15.36 -4.15
CA PHE A 111 -24.29 14.75 -4.20
C PHE A 111 -23.93 14.00 -2.92
N LEU A 112 -24.52 14.31 -1.77
CA LEU A 112 -24.34 13.54 -0.53
C LEU A 112 -24.98 12.16 -0.64
N LEU A 113 -26.12 12.03 -1.34
CA LEU A 113 -26.73 10.73 -1.62
C LEU A 113 -25.86 9.89 -2.55
N VAL A 114 -25.32 10.51 -3.60
CA VAL A 114 -24.37 9.84 -4.53
C VAL A 114 -23.09 9.42 -3.78
N PHE A 115 -22.57 10.29 -2.91
CA PHE A 115 -21.44 9.97 -2.05
C PHE A 115 -21.73 8.77 -1.15
N ALA A 116 -22.87 8.76 -0.46
CA ALA A 116 -23.26 7.67 0.43
C ALA A 116 -23.39 6.34 -0.33
N ALA A 117 -24.06 6.34 -1.49
CA ALA A 117 -24.20 5.16 -2.33
C ALA A 117 -22.83 4.64 -2.79
N GLY A 118 -21.95 5.52 -3.29
CA GLY A 118 -20.59 5.16 -3.72
C GLY A 118 -19.72 4.66 -2.57
N PHE A 119 -19.83 5.28 -1.39
CA PHE A 119 -19.13 4.88 -0.18
C PHE A 119 -19.54 3.47 0.27
N ILE A 120 -20.83 3.16 0.28
CA ILE A 120 -21.34 1.81 0.63
C ILE A 120 -20.86 0.78 -0.39
N LEU A 121 -21.01 1.08 -1.69
CA LEU A 121 -20.60 0.16 -2.75
C LEU A 121 -19.10 -0.17 -2.68
N LYS A 122 -18.26 0.85 -2.47
CA LYS A 122 -16.81 0.67 -2.24
C LYS A 122 -16.52 -0.12 -0.97
N SER A 123 -17.34 0.05 0.07
CA SER A 123 -17.10 -0.59 1.37
C SER A 123 -17.27 -2.11 1.34
N ILE A 124 -18.06 -2.65 0.41
CA ILE A 124 -18.31 -4.09 0.29
C ILE A 124 -17.02 -4.88 0.04
N PRO A 125 -16.24 -4.64 -1.03
CA PRO A 125 -14.99 -5.37 -1.27
C PRO A 125 -13.97 -5.17 -0.14
N ASP A 126 -13.86 -3.95 0.40
CA ASP A 126 -12.95 -3.65 1.51
C ASP A 126 -13.33 -4.46 2.76
N PHE A 127 -14.62 -4.56 3.08
CA PHE A 127 -15.14 -5.34 4.19
C PHE A 127 -14.88 -6.83 4.01
N LEU A 128 -15.19 -7.39 2.84
CA LEU A 128 -15.00 -8.82 2.56
C LEU A 128 -13.53 -9.22 2.70
N ILE A 129 -12.61 -8.42 2.15
CA ILE A 129 -11.17 -8.67 2.25
C ILE A 129 -10.71 -8.56 3.70
N LEU A 130 -11.07 -7.49 4.41
CA LEU A 130 -10.59 -7.26 5.77
C LEU A 130 -11.21 -8.25 6.77
N HIS A 131 -12.48 -8.58 6.63
CA HIS A 131 -13.16 -9.57 7.45
C HIS A 131 -12.51 -10.95 7.30
N ASN A 132 -12.25 -11.39 6.07
CA ASN A 132 -11.60 -12.68 5.84
C ASN A 132 -10.21 -12.72 6.49
N ARG A 133 -9.39 -11.67 6.30
CA ARG A 133 -8.04 -11.60 6.87
C ARG A 133 -8.05 -11.51 8.40
N THR A 134 -8.90 -10.67 9.00
CA THR A 134 -8.96 -10.53 10.46
C THR A 134 -9.49 -11.79 11.14
N ARG A 135 -10.39 -12.54 10.50
CA ARG A 135 -10.83 -13.85 10.98
C ARG A 135 -9.70 -14.88 10.95
N GLN A 136 -8.90 -14.89 9.88
CA GLN A 136 -7.78 -15.82 9.70
C GLN A 136 -6.64 -15.59 10.70
N TYR A 137 -6.30 -14.34 11.01
CA TYR A 137 -5.24 -14.02 11.98
C TYR A 137 -5.73 -13.93 13.43
N GLU A 138 -6.94 -14.41 13.73
CA GLU A 138 -7.60 -14.29 15.05
C GLU A 138 -7.66 -12.85 15.60
N LYS A 139 -7.70 -11.87 14.69
CA LYS A 139 -7.70 -10.43 14.97
C LYS A 139 -9.06 -9.78 14.70
N LYS A 140 -10.15 -10.50 14.95
CA LYS A 140 -11.55 -10.04 14.70
C LYS A 140 -11.85 -8.68 15.36
N ASN A 141 -11.26 -8.40 16.52
CA ASN A 141 -11.42 -7.13 17.24
C ASN A 141 -10.98 -5.90 16.43
N LEU A 142 -10.12 -6.05 15.42
CA LEU A 142 -9.72 -4.94 14.56
C LEU A 142 -10.85 -4.45 13.64
N MET A 143 -11.88 -5.28 13.37
CA MET A 143 -13.02 -4.88 12.54
C MET A 143 -13.83 -3.72 13.14
N ARG A 144 -13.73 -3.46 14.45
CA ARG A 144 -14.33 -2.26 15.07
C ARG A 144 -13.78 -0.95 14.50
N PHE A 145 -12.56 -0.98 13.98
CA PHE A 145 -11.90 0.16 13.35
C PHE A 145 -12.14 0.24 11.84
N PHE A 146 -13.01 -0.63 11.28
CA PHE A 146 -13.32 -0.60 9.86
C PHE A 146 -13.92 0.74 9.44
N LEU A 147 -15.04 1.15 10.04
CA LEU A 147 -15.71 2.41 9.72
C LEU A 147 -14.85 3.65 10.04
N PRO A 148 -14.26 3.78 11.26
CA PRO A 148 -13.33 4.88 11.53
C PRO A 148 -12.15 4.91 10.57
N GLY A 149 -11.61 3.74 10.22
CA GLY A 149 -10.49 3.59 9.31
C GLY A 149 -10.82 4.07 7.90
N GLN A 150 -12.01 3.78 7.39
CA GLN A 150 -12.45 4.25 6.07
C GLN A 150 -12.54 5.77 5.99
N ILE A 151 -13.03 6.43 7.05
CA ILE A 151 -13.13 7.90 7.11
C ILE A 151 -11.72 8.51 7.22
N ILE A 152 -10.84 7.92 8.02
CA ILE A 152 -9.47 8.40 8.23
C ILE A 152 -8.59 8.16 6.99
N TYR A 153 -8.89 7.15 6.18
CA TYR A 153 -8.02 6.68 5.09
C TYR A 153 -7.67 7.75 4.04
N PRO A 154 -8.63 8.56 3.50
CA PRO A 154 -8.30 9.68 2.61
C PRO A 154 -7.29 10.66 3.23
N PHE A 155 -7.48 11.06 4.49
CA PHE A 155 -6.59 11.97 5.21
C PHE A 155 -5.20 11.35 5.43
N TYR A 156 -5.16 10.06 5.75
CA TYR A 156 -3.92 9.30 5.85
C TYR A 156 -3.14 9.31 4.52
N VAL A 157 -3.81 9.02 3.39
CA VAL A 157 -3.15 9.01 2.07
C VAL A 157 -2.58 10.38 1.73
N ILE A 158 -3.34 11.46 1.97
CA ILE A 158 -2.88 12.84 1.77
C ILE A 158 -1.66 13.14 2.68
N SER A 159 -1.71 12.74 3.95
CA SER A 159 -0.61 12.95 4.91
C SER A 159 0.69 12.27 4.47
N VAL A 160 0.59 11.04 3.95
CA VAL A 160 1.76 10.32 3.42
C VAL A 160 2.30 10.99 2.15
N LEU A 161 1.44 11.48 1.25
CA LEU A 161 1.86 12.22 0.05
C LEU A 161 2.59 13.50 0.40
N ILE A 162 2.06 14.30 1.35
CA ILE A 162 2.71 15.50 1.85
C ILE A 162 4.08 15.16 2.46
N CYS A 163 4.15 14.14 3.32
CA CYS A 163 5.41 13.68 3.91
C CYS A 163 6.43 13.22 2.85
N TYR A 164 5.97 12.55 1.79
CA TYR A 164 6.81 12.16 0.65
C TYR A 164 7.39 13.38 -0.07
N LEU A 165 6.58 14.42 -0.34
CA LEU A 165 7.05 15.65 -0.99
C LEU A 165 8.13 16.36 -0.16
N PHE A 166 7.92 16.49 1.16
CA PHE A 166 8.92 17.07 2.06
C PHE A 166 10.21 16.25 2.12
N THR A 167 10.10 14.92 2.15
CA THR A 167 11.28 14.03 2.17
C THR A 167 12.06 14.11 0.86
N LYS A 168 11.37 14.21 -0.29
CA LYS A 168 12.00 14.39 -1.61
C LYS A 168 12.79 15.70 -1.69
N SER A 169 12.24 16.80 -1.14
CA SER A 169 12.93 18.09 -1.09
C SER A 169 14.26 18.01 -0.33
N SER A 170 14.32 17.22 0.74
CA SER A 170 15.54 17.06 1.54
C SER A 170 16.63 16.25 0.83
N TYR A 171 16.27 15.22 0.04
CA TYR A 171 17.24 14.44 -0.73
C TYR A 171 17.79 15.21 -1.94
N SER A 172 16.98 16.07 -2.57
CA SER A 172 17.41 16.90 -3.69
C SER A 172 18.43 17.98 -3.30
N GLN A 173 18.48 18.40 -2.02
CA GLN A 173 19.44 19.41 -1.55
C GLN A 173 20.81 18.80 -1.19
N SER A 174 20.89 17.52 -0.83
CA SER A 174 22.17 16.83 -0.58
C SER A 174 22.86 16.32 -1.84
N ALA A 175 22.16 16.24 -2.98
CA ALA A 175 22.76 15.87 -4.27
C ALA A 175 23.35 17.07 -5.04
N ASN A 176 23.17 18.29 -4.53
CA ASN A 176 23.64 19.55 -5.11
C ASN A 176 24.69 20.25 -4.22
N ARG A 177 25.35 19.50 -3.32
CA ARG A 177 26.53 19.92 -2.57
C ARG A 177 27.68 18.95 -2.81
#